data_AF-A0A962Z4Y6-F1
#
_entry.id   AF-A0A962Z4Y6-F1
#
_cell.length_a   1.000
_cell.length_b   1.000
_cell.length_c   1.000
_cell.angle_alpha   90.00
_cell.angle_beta   90.00
_cell.angle_gamma   90.00
#
_symmetry.space_group_name_H-M   'P 1'
#
loop_
_entity.id
_entity.type
_entity.pdbx_description
1 polymer ?
#
loop_
_entity_poly.entity_id
_entity_poly.type
_entity_poly.pdbx_seq_one_letter_code
_entity_poly.pdbx_strand_id
1 'polypeptide(L)'
;GDLSTRIAISTRNDEFDTLAGRLNVMLDRIQTLIAGIRDVTDNVAHDLRSPLTRLRNHLEITLLESRSEQEYRDAIERAVEDTESLINTFNSLLRIAQVESGNHREQWQVFDLGALVVDLANIYRPLAEEKGLQLNDSGLEVYR
;
A
#
# COMPACT_ATOMS: atom_id res chain seq x y z
N GLY A 1 28.75 8.22 -2.03
CA GLY A 1 29.64 7.05 -2.00
C GLY A 1 28.99 5.93 -2.79
N ASP A 2 29.77 5.17 -3.54
CA ASP A 2 29.26 4.09 -4.39
C ASP A 2 29.03 2.80 -3.57
N LEU A 3 27.76 2.49 -3.29
CA LEU A 3 27.34 1.33 -2.52
C LEU A 3 27.41 0.02 -3.31
N SER A 4 27.71 0.07 -4.61
CA SER A 4 27.96 -1.13 -5.43
C SER A 4 29.36 -1.71 -5.23
N THR A 5 30.26 -0.93 -4.63
CA THR A 5 31.61 -1.40 -4.28
C THR A 5 31.51 -2.46 -3.19
N ARG A 6 32.32 -3.52 -3.32
CA ARG A 6 32.43 -4.58 -2.31
C ARG A 6 33.82 -4.62 -1.73
N ILE A 7 33.91 -5.02 -0.47
CA ILE A 7 35.19 -5.32 0.16
C ILE A 7 35.67 -6.66 -0.42
N ALA A 8 36.88 -6.67 -0.98
CA ALA A 8 37.51 -7.88 -1.46
C ALA A 8 37.75 -8.84 -0.28
N ILE A 9 37.32 -10.09 -0.45
CA ILE A 9 37.58 -11.17 0.51
C ILE A 9 38.87 -11.86 0.05
N SER A 10 39.83 -12.00 0.95
CA SER A 10 41.11 -12.65 0.69
C SER A 10 40.98 -14.19 0.73
N THR A 11 42.03 -14.90 0.33
CA THR A 11 42.08 -16.38 0.41
C THR A 11 42.63 -16.89 1.74
N ARG A 12 42.93 -16.01 2.70
CA ARG A 12 43.50 -16.40 4.00
C ARG A 12 42.46 -17.03 4.92
N ASN A 13 41.18 -16.77 4.65
CA ASN A 13 40.03 -17.29 5.38
C ASN A 13 40.09 -16.95 6.88
N ASP A 14 40.49 -15.72 7.18
CA ASP A 14 40.70 -15.23 8.53
C ASP A 14 39.51 -14.41 9.07
N GLU A 15 39.66 -13.84 10.27
CA GLU A 15 38.62 -13.04 10.93
C GLU A 15 38.29 -11.75 10.13
N PHE A 16 39.24 -11.22 9.37
CA PHE A 16 39.00 -10.05 8.50
C PHE A 16 38.17 -10.43 7.28
N ASP A 17 38.40 -11.62 6.71
CA ASP A 17 37.56 -12.16 5.62
C ASP A 17 36.11 -12.38 6.09
N THR A 18 35.94 -12.87 7.33
CA THR A 18 34.62 -13.03 7.95
C THR A 18 33.92 -11.68 8.15
N LEU A 19 34.65 -10.66 8.62
CA LEU A 19 34.11 -9.30 8.79
C LEU A 19 33.77 -8.66 7.44
N ALA A 20 34.62 -8.81 6.44
CA ALA A 20 34.39 -8.33 5.07
C ALA A 20 33.12 -8.96 4.47
N GLY A 21 32.93 -10.27 4.67
CA GLY A 21 31.70 -10.97 4.27
C GLY A 21 30.46 -10.39 4.94
N ARG A 22 30.48 -10.17 6.27
CA ARG A 22 29.37 -9.55 7.00
C ARG A 22 29.08 -8.12 6.54
N LEU A 23 30.11 -7.34 6.24
CA LEU A 23 29.94 -5.97 5.75
C LEU A 23 29.34 -5.96 4.34
N ASN A 24 29.77 -6.87 3.47
CA ASN A 24 29.19 -7.03 2.14
C ASN A 24 27.69 -7.40 2.22
N VAL A 25 27.30 -8.30 3.13
CA VAL A 25 25.87 -8.61 3.38
C VAL A 25 25.10 -7.37 3.87
N MET A 26 25.69 -6.55 4.73
CA MET A 26 25.08 -5.27 5.13
C MET A 26 24.94 -4.31 3.94
N LEU A 27 25.95 -4.20 3.09
CA LEU A 27 25.93 -3.37 1.89
C LEU A 27 24.88 -3.83 0.87
N ASP A 28 24.76 -5.15 0.66
CA ASP A 28 23.70 -5.75 -0.16
C ASP A 28 22.32 -5.33 0.38
N ARG A 29 22.12 -5.44 1.69
CA ARG A 29 20.85 -5.07 2.33
C ARG A 29 20.54 -3.58 2.20
N ILE A 30 21.54 -2.71 2.33
CA ILE A 30 21.40 -1.26 2.11
C ILE A 30 21.04 -0.97 0.64
N GLN A 31 21.68 -1.64 -0.32
CA GLN A 31 21.37 -1.48 -1.74
C GLN A 31 19.94 -1.92 -2.07
N THR A 32 19.49 -3.07 -1.54
CA THR A 32 18.11 -3.52 -1.71
C THR A 32 17.11 -2.51 -1.13
N LEU A 33 17.39 -1.96 0.05
CA LEU A 33 16.52 -0.94 0.66
C LEU A 33 16.46 0.34 -0.18
N ILE A 34 17.59 0.83 -0.68
CA ILE A 34 17.64 2.04 -1.51
C ILE A 34 16.94 1.83 -2.86
N ALA A 35 17.13 0.66 -3.49
CA ALA A 35 16.44 0.31 -4.72
C ALA A 35 14.92 0.26 -4.51
N GLY A 36 14.46 -0.40 -3.44
CA GLY A 36 13.04 -0.46 -3.09
C GLY A 36 12.41 0.92 -2.85
N ILE A 37 13.11 1.82 -2.15
CA ILE A 37 12.65 3.20 -1.94
C ILE A 37 12.48 3.92 -3.29
N ARG A 38 13.43 3.73 -4.21
CA ARG A 38 13.40 4.39 -5.52
C ARG A 38 12.22 3.89 -6.36
N ASP A 39 12.03 2.58 -6.44
CA ASP A 39 10.94 1.98 -7.22
C ASP A 39 9.56 2.42 -6.69
N VAL A 40 9.38 2.43 -5.36
CA VAL A 40 8.15 2.93 -4.73
C VAL A 40 7.95 4.42 -5.03
N THR A 41 9.01 5.23 -4.96
CA THR A 41 8.92 6.68 -5.24
C THR A 41 8.55 6.95 -6.69
N ASP A 42 9.14 6.22 -7.64
CA ASP A 42 8.87 6.37 -9.07
C ASP A 42 7.42 5.94 -9.39
N ASN A 43 6.95 4.82 -8.83
CA ASN A 43 5.57 4.36 -8.98
C ASN A 43 4.56 5.37 -8.40
N VAL A 44 4.81 5.88 -7.20
CA VAL A 44 3.96 6.92 -6.58
C VAL A 44 3.92 8.18 -7.45
N ALA A 45 5.06 8.62 -7.99
CA ALA A 45 5.11 9.79 -8.85
C ALA A 45 4.31 9.59 -10.15
N HIS A 46 4.35 8.39 -10.73
CA HIS A 46 3.56 8.06 -11.91
C HIS A 46 2.06 8.03 -11.62
N ASP A 47 1.65 7.35 -10.55
CA ASP A 47 0.24 7.17 -10.19
C ASP A 47 -0.44 8.48 -9.75
N LEU A 48 0.32 9.43 -9.19
CA LEU A 48 -0.19 10.75 -8.84
C LEU A 48 -0.20 11.74 -10.03
N ARG A 49 0.73 11.61 -10.98
CA ARG A 49 0.85 12.56 -12.12
C ARG A 49 -0.40 12.59 -12.98
N SER A 50 -0.95 11.42 -13.31
CA SER A 50 -2.13 11.29 -14.18
C SER A 50 -3.36 11.99 -13.58
N PRO A 51 -3.82 11.65 -12.36
CA PRO A 51 -4.97 12.31 -11.75
C PRO A 51 -4.75 13.80 -11.49
N LEU A 52 -3.55 14.24 -11.06
CA LEU A 52 -3.26 15.67 -10.90
C LEU A 52 -3.33 16.45 -12.21
N THR A 53 -2.85 15.86 -13.30
CA THR A 53 -2.92 16.49 -14.63
C THR A 53 -4.37 16.60 -15.09
N ARG A 54 -5.20 15.57 -14.84
CA ARG A 54 -6.64 15.62 -15.15
C ARG A 54 -7.37 16.69 -14.34
N LEU A 55 -7.14 16.74 -13.03
CA LEU A 55 -7.72 17.76 -12.14
C LEU A 55 -7.35 19.18 -12.61
N ARG A 56 -6.06 19.41 -12.91
CA ARG A 56 -5.61 20.72 -13.41
C ARG A 56 -6.30 21.10 -14.72
N ASN A 57 -6.34 20.20 -15.70
CA ASN A 57 -6.97 20.46 -16.98
C ASN A 57 -8.47 20.76 -16.83
N HIS A 58 -9.17 20.05 -15.94
CA HIS A 58 -10.59 20.29 -15.67
C HIS A 58 -10.84 21.70 -15.11
N LEU A 59 -10.01 22.13 -14.17
CA LEU A 59 -10.07 23.47 -13.60
C LEU A 59 -9.71 24.55 -14.63
N GLU A 60 -8.68 24.33 -15.45
CA GLU A 60 -8.29 25.25 -16.53
C GLU A 60 -9.42 25.43 -17.56
N ILE A 61 -10.06 24.35 -18.00
CA ILE A 61 -11.22 24.40 -18.91
C ILE A 61 -12.38 25.16 -18.27
N THR A 62 -12.64 24.93 -16.99
CA THR A 62 -13.71 25.62 -16.25
C THR A 62 -13.46 27.13 -16.17
N LEU A 63 -12.20 27.56 -16.10
CA LEU A 63 -11.82 28.98 -16.09
C LEU A 63 -11.82 29.64 -17.47
N LEU A 64 -11.66 28.88 -18.55
CA LEU A 64 -11.59 29.39 -19.94
C LEU A 64 -12.94 29.87 -20.48
N GLU A 65 -14.04 29.31 -19.98
CA GLU A 65 -15.39 29.62 -20.45
C GLU A 65 -16.12 30.51 -19.45
N SER A 66 -16.86 31.50 -19.94
CA SER A 66 -17.84 32.20 -19.12
C SER A 66 -19.01 31.27 -18.83
N ARG A 67 -19.16 30.87 -17.57
CA ARG A 67 -20.17 29.92 -17.11
C ARG A 67 -21.12 30.56 -16.10
N SER A 68 -22.28 29.94 -15.90
CA SER A 68 -23.19 30.28 -14.82
C SER A 68 -22.61 29.93 -13.45
N GLU A 69 -23.13 30.56 -12.40
CA GLU A 69 -22.74 30.25 -11.02
C GLU A 69 -22.95 28.77 -10.66
N GLN A 70 -24.01 28.16 -11.18
CA GLN A 70 -24.30 26.74 -10.95
C GLN A 70 -23.23 25.84 -11.59
N GLU A 71 -22.84 26.12 -12.83
CA GLU A 71 -21.80 25.34 -13.52
C GLU A 71 -20.42 25.46 -12.84
N TYR A 72 -20.12 26.61 -12.22
CA TYR A 72 -18.92 26.74 -11.39
C TYR A 72 -19.01 25.91 -10.11
N ARG A 73 -20.17 25.87 -9.44
CA ARG A 73 -20.36 25.02 -8.24
C ARG A 73 -20.18 23.54 -8.60
N ASP A 74 -20.82 23.09 -9.67
CA ASP A 74 -20.74 21.70 -10.12
C ASP A 74 -19.29 21.31 -10.47
N ALA A 75 -18.52 22.21 -11.09
CA ALA A 75 -17.11 21.97 -11.40
C ALA A 75 -16.22 21.92 -10.14
N ILE A 76 -16.51 22.76 -9.13
CA ILE A 76 -15.81 22.74 -7.84
C ILE A 76 -16.13 21.43 -7.08
N GLU A 77 -17.39 21.00 -7.05
CA GLU A 77 -17.78 19.72 -6.43
C GLU A 77 -17.04 18.56 -7.08
N ARG A 78 -16.96 18.54 -8.42
CA ARG A 78 -16.17 17.52 -9.15
C ARG A 78 -14.69 17.56 -8.84
N ALA A 79 -14.10 18.76 -8.69
CA ALA A 79 -12.71 18.90 -8.29
C ALA A 79 -12.46 18.39 -6.86
N VAL A 80 -13.44 18.52 -5.95
CA VAL A 80 -13.38 17.94 -4.61
C VAL A 80 -13.40 16.41 -4.69
N GLU A 81 -14.34 15.83 -5.45
CA GLU A 81 -14.40 14.36 -5.66
C GLU A 81 -13.10 13.79 -6.25
N ASP A 82 -12.54 14.45 -7.26
CA ASP A 82 -11.26 14.07 -7.87
C ASP A 82 -10.11 14.13 -6.85
N THR A 83 -10.13 15.11 -5.94
CA THR A 83 -9.14 15.26 -4.87
C THR A 83 -9.28 14.15 -3.82
N GLU A 84 -10.50 13.75 -3.46
CA GLU A 84 -10.74 12.62 -2.57
C GLU A 84 -10.22 11.31 -3.17
N SER A 85 -10.44 11.09 -4.47
CA SER A 85 -9.89 9.94 -5.19
C SER A 85 -8.36 9.92 -5.18
N LEU A 86 -7.73 11.10 -5.32
CA LEU A 86 -6.27 11.28 -5.18
C LEU A 86 -5.78 10.91 -3.78
N ILE A 87 -6.47 11.38 -2.73
CA ILE A 87 -6.14 11.06 -1.33
C ILE A 87 -6.25 9.55 -1.08
N ASN A 88 -7.31 8.91 -1.57
CA ASN A 88 -7.50 7.47 -1.43
C ASN A 88 -6.40 6.66 -2.15
N THR A 89 -5.99 7.10 -3.34
CA THR A 89 -4.88 6.49 -4.08
C THR A 89 -3.58 6.63 -3.30
N PHE A 90 -3.29 7.82 -2.77
CA PHE A 90 -2.10 8.08 -1.96
C PHE A 90 -2.07 7.20 -0.70
N ASN A 91 -3.18 7.10 0.03
CA ASN A 91 -3.29 6.25 1.21
C ASN A 91 -3.09 4.76 0.88
N SER A 92 -3.60 4.31 -0.28
CA SER A 92 -3.40 2.94 -0.76
C SER A 92 -1.92 2.65 -1.05
N LEU A 93 -1.22 3.59 -1.70
CA LEU A 93 0.21 3.48 -1.95
C LEU A 93 1.04 3.45 -0.66
N LEU A 94 0.71 4.28 0.33
CA LEU A 94 1.34 4.23 1.66
C LEU A 94 1.16 2.87 2.33
N ARG A 95 -0.04 2.28 2.23
CA ARG A 95 -0.34 0.95 2.77
C ARG A 95 0.47 -0.15 2.08
N ILE A 96 0.62 -0.08 0.76
CA ILE A 96 1.45 -1.02 -0.01
C ILE A 96 2.91 -0.91 0.45
N ALA A 97 3.47 0.30 0.48
CA ALA A 97 4.84 0.53 0.94
C ALA A 97 5.07 0.01 2.38
N GLN A 98 4.08 0.18 3.26
CA GLN A 98 4.13 -0.33 4.63
C GLN A 98 4.11 -1.87 4.70
N VAL A 99 3.35 -2.54 3.83
CA VAL A 99 3.35 -4.01 3.71
C VAL A 99 4.67 -4.52 3.13
N GLU A 100 5.17 -3.90 2.06
CA GLU A 100 6.42 -4.29 1.38
C GLU A 100 7.66 -4.08 2.24
N SER A 101 7.64 -3.10 3.15
CA SER A 101 8.74 -2.86 4.11
C SER A 101 9.01 -4.04 5.07
N GLY A 102 8.17 -5.09 5.06
CA GLY A 102 8.47 -6.37 5.69
C GLY A 102 8.42 -6.38 7.23
N ASN A 103 8.21 -5.23 7.87
CA ASN A 103 8.15 -5.07 9.33
C ASN A 103 6.92 -5.74 10.00
N HIS A 104 6.04 -6.39 9.23
CA HIS A 104 4.83 -7.00 9.79
C HIS A 104 5.01 -8.46 10.17
N ARG A 105 6.10 -9.14 9.79
CA ARG A 105 6.31 -10.57 10.12
C ARG A 105 6.39 -10.82 11.63
N GLU A 106 6.86 -9.86 12.41
CA GLU A 106 6.94 -9.97 13.88
C GLU A 106 5.57 -9.88 14.57
N GLN A 107 4.51 -9.46 13.86
CA GLN A 107 3.15 -9.38 14.36
C GLN A 107 2.26 -10.55 13.92
N TRP A 108 2.81 -11.54 13.21
CA TRP A 108 2.04 -12.71 12.83
C TRP A 108 1.76 -13.52 14.09
N GLN A 109 0.49 -13.58 14.44
CA GLN A 109 0.02 -14.40 15.54
C GLN A 109 -0.82 -15.55 15.00
N VAL A 110 -0.81 -16.66 15.73
CA VAL A 110 -1.78 -17.73 15.51
C VAL A 110 -3.17 -17.12 15.74
N PHE A 111 -4.01 -17.20 14.73
CA PHE A 111 -5.34 -16.60 14.73
C PHE A 111 -6.37 -17.66 14.40
N ASP A 112 -7.42 -17.74 15.22
CA ASP A 112 -8.54 -18.63 14.98
C ASP A 112 -9.49 -18.03 13.94
N LEU A 113 -9.30 -18.43 12.69
CA LEU A 113 -10.16 -18.02 11.58
C LEU A 113 -11.60 -18.51 11.76
N GLY A 114 -11.81 -19.66 12.43
CA GLY A 114 -13.14 -20.20 12.69
C GLY A 114 -13.94 -19.31 13.63
N ALA A 115 -13.31 -18.87 14.73
CA ALA A 115 -13.92 -17.93 15.67
C ALA A 115 -14.33 -16.61 14.98
N LEU A 116 -13.46 -16.05 14.13
CA LEU A 116 -13.78 -14.81 13.40
C LEU A 116 -14.99 -14.96 12.48
N VAL A 117 -15.06 -16.07 11.74
CA VAL A 117 -16.17 -16.28 10.80
C VAL A 117 -17.48 -16.48 11.56
N VAL A 118 -17.46 -17.14 12.72
CA VAL A 118 -18.63 -17.23 13.60
C VAL A 118 -19.06 -15.84 14.11
N ASP A 119 -18.12 -15.01 14.55
CA ASP A 119 -18.42 -13.66 15.03
C ASP A 119 -19.03 -12.78 13.93
N LEU A 120 -18.46 -12.84 12.71
CA LEU A 120 -19.01 -12.14 11.56
C LEU A 120 -20.40 -12.68 11.18
N ALA A 121 -20.60 -14.00 11.19
CA ALA A 121 -21.89 -14.59 10.91
C ALA A 121 -22.96 -14.11 11.90
N ASN A 122 -22.63 -13.98 13.18
CA ASN A 122 -23.52 -13.45 14.21
C ASN A 122 -23.87 -11.97 13.99
N ILE A 123 -22.89 -11.14 13.61
CA ILE A 123 -23.10 -9.70 13.32
C ILE A 123 -24.06 -9.51 12.13
N TYR A 124 -23.90 -10.30 11.08
CA TYR A 124 -24.68 -10.15 9.84
C TYR A 124 -25.97 -10.98 9.79
N ARG A 125 -26.20 -11.90 10.73
CA ARG A 125 -27.40 -12.73 10.82
C ARG A 125 -28.71 -11.93 10.82
N PRO A 126 -28.86 -10.85 11.61
CA PRO A 126 -30.09 -10.06 11.58
C PRO A 126 -30.37 -9.43 10.20
N LEU A 127 -29.33 -8.95 9.52
CA LEU A 127 -29.44 -8.36 8.18
C LEU A 127 -29.77 -9.41 7.12
N ALA A 128 -29.24 -10.62 7.27
CA ALA A 128 -29.55 -11.74 6.38
C ALA A 128 -31.02 -12.17 6.54
N GLU A 129 -31.51 -12.27 7.78
CA GLU A 129 -32.91 -12.61 8.09
C GLU A 129 -33.88 -11.56 7.53
N GLU A 130 -33.57 -10.27 7.67
CA GLU A 130 -34.36 -9.17 7.09
C GLU A 130 -34.50 -9.31 5.57
N LYS A 131 -33.47 -9.83 4.90
CA LYS A 131 -33.45 -10.08 3.45
C LYS A 131 -33.94 -11.48 3.05
N GLY A 132 -34.42 -12.29 3.99
CA GLY A 132 -34.87 -13.66 3.73
C GLY A 132 -33.74 -14.63 3.35
N LEU A 133 -32.49 -14.31 3.71
CA LEU A 133 -31.30 -15.12 3.45
C LEU A 133 -30.90 -15.90 4.72
N GLN A 134 -30.39 -17.12 4.55
CA GLN A 134 -29.85 -17.93 5.64
C GLN A 134 -28.32 -17.96 5.59
N LEU A 135 -27.67 -17.65 6.71
CA LEU A 135 -26.22 -17.78 6.89
C LEU A 135 -25.93 -19.08 7.64
N ASN A 136 -25.31 -20.05 6.94
CA ASN A 136 -24.89 -21.33 7.52
C ASN A 136 -23.40 -21.29 7.87
N ASP A 137 -23.07 -21.52 9.14
CA ASP A 137 -21.73 -21.57 9.73
C ASP A 137 -21.21 -23.02 9.93
N SER A 138 -21.97 -24.01 9.43
CA SER A 138 -21.78 -25.46 9.63
C SER A 138 -20.49 -26.06 9.04
N GLY A 139 -19.61 -25.27 8.45
CA GLY A 139 -18.28 -25.70 7.96
C GLY A 139 -17.13 -25.52 8.95
N LEU A 140 -17.36 -24.94 10.14
CA LEU A 140 -16.28 -24.46 11.03
C LEU A 140 -16.07 -25.28 12.30
N GLU A 141 -16.92 -26.28 12.58
CA GLU A 141 -16.82 -27.11 13.80
C GLU A 141 -15.70 -28.17 13.75
N VAL A 142 -15.00 -28.33 12.62
CA VAL A 142 -14.06 -29.46 12.39
C VAL A 142 -12.63 -29.20 12.92
N TYR A 143 -12.31 -28.00 13.41
CA TYR A 143 -10.96 -27.63 13.85
C TYR A 143 -10.89 -27.11 15.30
N ARG A 144 -11.51 -27.82 16.26
CA ARG A 144 -11.20 -27.66 17.70
C ARG A 144 -10.25 -28.74 18.19
#